data_AF-A0A7U6KTA3-F1
#
_entry.id   AF-A0A7U6KTA3-F1
#
_cell.length_a   1.000
_cell.length_b   1.000
_cell.length_c   1.000
_cell.angle_alpha   90.00
_cell.angle_beta   90.00
_cell.angle_gamma   90.00
#
_symmetry.space_group_name_H-M   'P 1'
#
loop_
_entity.id
_entity.type
_entity.pdbx_description
1 polymer ?
#
loop_
_entity_poly.entity_id
_entity_poly.type
_entity_poly.pdbx_seq_one_letter_code
_entity_poly.pdbx_strand_id
1 'polypeptide(L)'
;MKVLISGGSGFLGSAFSQELIERYRTQGKEVMITWLTRDSNQAHPVDINMMTYDELKKSDMSFDVIMNLAGAGIADARWSDERKEQLIASRIKPTQSILSFIERTATKPKLLISGSAIGWYGTQGDKPLTEHSSFETDFAHRLCEGVGELGAQSD
;
A
#
# COMPACT_ATOMS: atom_id res chain seq x y z
N MET A 1 14.80 -1.80 12.87
CA MET A 1 13.95 -2.36 11.78
C MET A 1 13.66 -1.27 10.77
N LYS A 2 13.66 -1.55 9.47
CA LYS A 2 13.34 -0.58 8.39
C LYS A 2 12.03 -0.95 7.72
N VAL A 3 11.08 -0.02 7.69
CA VAL A 3 9.74 -0.22 7.10
C VAL A 3 9.52 0.79 5.99
N LEU A 4 9.16 0.31 4.80
CA LEU A 4 8.71 1.15 3.69
C LEU A 4 7.18 1.12 3.63
N ILE A 5 6.53 2.29 3.61
CA ILE A 5 5.07 2.40 3.58
C ILE A 5 4.64 3.25 2.37
N SER A 6 4.00 2.63 1.39
CA SER A 6 3.26 3.35 0.36
C SER A 6 1.88 3.73 0.87
N GLY A 7 1.44 4.96 0.61
CA GLY A 7 0.23 5.51 1.24
C GLY A 7 0.44 5.92 2.71
N GLY A 8 1.68 6.16 3.12
CA GLY A 8 2.05 6.52 4.49
C GLY A 8 1.39 7.79 5.01
N SER A 9 1.15 8.80 4.17
CA SER A 9 0.45 10.03 4.56
C SER A 9 -1.08 9.89 4.65
N GLY A 10 -1.63 8.74 4.24
CA GLY A 10 -3.06 8.47 4.30
C GLY A 10 -3.56 8.16 5.72
N PHE A 11 -4.88 8.01 5.86
CA PHE A 11 -5.55 7.74 7.14
C PHE A 11 -4.94 6.56 7.92
N LEU A 12 -4.83 5.39 7.28
CA LEU A 12 -4.24 4.20 7.91
C LEU A 12 -2.71 4.29 8.05
N GLY A 13 -2.02 4.76 7.02
CA GLY A 13 -0.55 4.81 6.99
C GLY A 13 0.01 5.70 8.10
N SER A 14 -0.61 6.86 8.33
CA SER A 14 -0.15 7.83 9.32
C SER A 14 -0.37 7.32 10.75
N ALA A 15 -1.58 6.82 11.04
CA ALA A 15 -1.91 6.20 12.32
C ALA A 15 -1.02 4.99 12.62
N PHE A 16 -0.80 4.11 11.65
CA PHE A 16 0.09 2.96 11.80
C PHE A 16 1.53 3.38 12.08
N SER A 17 2.04 4.38 11.36
CA SER A 17 3.41 4.86 11.54
C SER A 17 3.63 5.42 12.94
N GLN A 18 2.68 6.23 13.43
CA GLN A 18 2.73 6.80 14.77
C GLN A 18 2.71 5.72 15.85
N GLU A 19 1.77 4.77 15.75
CA GLU A 19 1.63 3.68 16.71
C GLU A 19 2.88 2.79 16.73
N LEU A 20 3.44 2.48 15.55
CA LEU A 20 4.64 1.64 15.46
C LEU A 20 5.85 2.31 16.09
N ILE A 21 6.06 3.60 15.84
CA ILE A 21 7.15 4.37 16.45
C ILE A 21 7.02 4.36 17.97
N GLU A 22 5.82 4.62 18.49
CA GLU A 22 5.59 4.67 19.94
C GLU A 22 5.79 3.30 20.61
N ARG A 23 5.30 2.23 19.99
CA ARG A 23 5.52 0.86 20.48
C ARG A 23 6.99 0.44 20.50
N TYR A 24 7.78 0.86 19.51
CA TYR A 24 9.20 0.53 19.48
C TYR A 24 9.98 1.37 20.49
N ARG A 25 9.64 2.66 20.61
CA ARG A 25 10.22 3.58 21.61
C ARG A 25 10.00 3.07 23.04
N THR A 26 8.78 2.66 23.39
CA THR A 26 8.45 2.10 24.72
C THR A 26 9.20 0.79 25.04
N GLN A 27 9.63 0.05 24.02
CA GLN A 27 10.46 -1.15 24.16
C GLN A 27 11.97 -0.87 24.16
N GLY A 28 12.39 0.39 24.07
CA GLY A 28 13.80 0.76 23.91
C GLY A 28 14.41 0.28 22.59
N LYS A 29 13.59 0.11 21.54
CA LYS A 29 14.01 -0.34 20.22
C LYS A 29 13.83 0.77 19.19
N GLU A 30 14.58 0.68 18.11
CA GLU A 30 14.50 1.63 17.00
C GLU A 30 13.77 1.05 15.79
N VAL A 31 12.89 1.86 15.21
CA VAL A 31 12.24 1.62 13.92
C VAL A 31 12.46 2.83 13.03
N MET A 32 12.88 2.57 11.79
CA MET A 32 13.01 3.57 10.75
C MET A 32 11.84 3.38 9.79
N ILE A 33 10.98 4.38 9.68
CA ILE A 33 9.85 4.38 8.75
C ILE A 33 10.17 5.31 7.59
N THR A 34 9.97 4.81 6.37
CA THR A 34 10.07 5.59 5.14
C THR A 34 8.71 5.59 4.45
N TRP A 35 8.14 6.76 4.19
CA TRP A 35 6.95 6.91 3.36
C TRP A 35 7.32 7.02 1.89
N LEU A 36 6.78 6.10 1.09
CA LEU A 36 6.86 6.16 -0.36
C LEU A 36 5.81 7.14 -0.90
N THR A 37 6.27 8.19 -1.56
CA THR A 37 5.45 9.34 -1.96
C THR A 37 5.67 9.74 -3.42
N ARG A 38 4.73 10.51 -3.97
CA ARG A 38 4.90 11.21 -5.25
C ARG A 38 5.64 12.55 -5.08
N ASP A 39 5.56 13.14 -3.90
CA ASP A 39 6.15 14.43 -3.55
C ASP A 39 6.83 14.32 -2.18
N SER A 40 8.15 14.48 -2.17
CA SER A 40 8.97 14.46 -0.95
C SER A 40 8.89 15.76 -0.15
N ASN A 41 8.35 16.84 -0.74
CA ASN A 41 8.16 18.12 -0.06
C ASN A 41 6.85 18.21 0.73
N GLN A 42 5.97 17.21 0.63
CA GLN A 42 4.74 17.21 1.40
C GLN A 42 5.05 17.25 2.91
N ALA A 43 4.18 17.91 3.70
CA ALA A 43 4.31 17.92 5.15
C ALA A 43 4.26 16.49 5.72
N HIS A 44 5.19 16.18 6.62
CA HIS A 44 5.31 14.86 7.27
C HIS A 44 5.91 15.01 8.67
N PRO A 45 5.70 14.03 9.58
CA PRO A 45 6.34 14.04 10.89
C PRO A 45 7.87 13.94 10.78
N VAL A 46 8.59 14.57 11.71
CA VAL A 46 10.07 14.61 11.70
C VAL A 46 10.72 13.22 11.79
N ASP A 47 10.05 12.26 12.44
CA ASP A 47 10.54 10.89 12.62
C ASP A 47 10.28 9.99 11.39
N ILE A 48 9.77 10.55 10.28
CA ILE A 48 9.44 9.85 9.06
C ILE A 48 10.39 10.28 7.93
N ASN A 49 11.06 9.31 7.31
CA ASN A 49 11.81 9.57 6.09
C ASN A 49 10.88 9.61 4.88
N MET A 50 11.20 10.44 3.91
CA MET A 50 10.48 10.51 2.64
C MET A 50 11.30 9.88 1.53
N MET A 51 10.65 9.10 0.67
CA MET A 51 11.25 8.55 -0.54
C MET A 51 10.26 8.63 -1.69
N THR A 52 10.70 9.15 -2.82
CA THR A 52 9.92 9.19 -4.06
C THR A 52 10.00 7.87 -4.81
N TYR A 53 9.04 7.62 -5.70
CA TYR A 53 9.09 6.46 -6.59
C TYR A 53 10.34 6.41 -7.47
N ASP A 54 10.87 7.56 -7.90
CA ASP A 54 12.07 7.60 -8.73
C ASP A 54 13.36 7.38 -7.93
N GLU A 55 13.38 7.79 -6.65
CA GLU A 55 14.43 7.39 -5.70
C GLU A 55 14.36 5.89 -5.42
N LEU A 56 13.17 5.34 -5.17
CA LEU A 56 12.99 3.90 -4.93
C LEU A 56 13.47 3.07 -6.11
N LYS A 57 13.29 3.52 -7.37
CA LYS A 57 13.79 2.80 -8.56
C LYS A 57 15.31 2.68 -8.61
N LYS A 58 16.05 3.61 -7.99
CA LYS A 58 17.52 3.70 -8.05
C LYS A 58 18.21 3.32 -6.73
N SER A 59 17.44 3.13 -5.66
CA SER A 59 17.96 2.94 -4.31
C SER A 59 18.50 1.53 -4.06
N ASP A 60 19.66 1.38 -3.45
CA ASP A 60 20.14 0.09 -2.95
C ASP A 60 19.81 -0.12 -1.46
N MET A 61 18.93 0.71 -0.90
CA MET A 61 18.44 0.52 0.46
C MET A 61 17.70 -0.82 0.58
N SER A 62 17.85 -1.45 1.73
CA SER A 62 17.05 -2.61 2.13
C SER A 62 15.95 -2.19 3.12
N PHE A 63 14.82 -2.88 3.04
CA PHE A 63 13.71 -2.76 3.97
C PHE A 63 13.37 -4.14 4.53
N ASP A 64 13.12 -4.22 5.84
CA ASP A 64 12.72 -5.47 6.49
C ASP A 64 11.27 -5.82 6.16
N VAL A 65 10.41 -4.79 6.10
CA VAL A 65 8.97 -4.89 5.85
C VAL A 65 8.55 -3.82 4.86
N ILE A 66 7.67 -4.18 3.92
CA ILE A 66 7.04 -3.24 2.99
C ILE A 66 5.52 -3.32 3.16
N MET A 67 4.88 -2.16 3.25
CA MET A 67 3.43 -2.02 3.34
C MET A 67 2.92 -1.20 2.16
N ASN A 68 2.01 -1.76 1.38
CA ASN A 68 1.34 -1.09 0.28
C ASN A 68 -0.08 -0.70 0.69
N LEU A 69 -0.25 0.51 1.21
CA LEU A 69 -1.54 1.09 1.58
C LEU A 69 -1.96 2.20 0.60
N ALA A 70 -1.27 2.33 -0.53
CA ALA A 70 -1.57 3.36 -1.51
C ALA A 70 -2.82 3.03 -2.32
N GLY A 71 -3.68 4.04 -2.42
CA GLY A 71 -4.86 4.01 -3.25
C GLY A 71 -5.69 5.25 -2.99
N ALA A 72 -6.25 5.85 -4.04
CA ALA A 72 -7.21 6.92 -3.87
C ALA A 72 -8.48 6.37 -3.19
N GLY A 73 -9.09 7.17 -2.32
CA GLY A 73 -10.26 6.77 -1.55
C GLY A 73 -11.44 6.46 -2.48
N ILE A 74 -12.03 5.29 -2.28
CA ILE A 74 -13.14 4.80 -3.10
C ILE A 74 -14.41 5.63 -2.86
N ALA A 75 -14.57 6.17 -1.64
CA ALA A 75 -15.73 6.95 -1.22
C ALA A 75 -15.58 8.47 -1.41
N ASP A 76 -14.44 8.96 -1.91
CA ASP A 76 -14.16 10.41 -1.97
C ASP A 76 -15.04 11.16 -2.99
N ALA A 77 -15.51 10.47 -4.04
CA ALA A 77 -16.29 11.06 -5.13
C ALA A 77 -17.09 10.00 -5.89
N ARG A 78 -18.10 10.46 -6.66
CA ARG A 78 -18.84 9.60 -7.60
C ARG A 78 -17.91 9.01 -8.65
N TRP A 79 -18.15 7.75 -9.04
CA TRP A 79 -17.32 7.04 -10.01
C TRP A 79 -17.69 7.40 -11.45
N SER A 80 -17.25 8.58 -11.91
CA SER A 80 -17.08 8.84 -13.34
C SER A 80 -16.02 7.91 -13.93
N ASP A 81 -15.99 7.76 -15.26
CA ASP A 81 -14.98 6.91 -15.91
C ASP A 81 -13.56 7.43 -15.67
N GLU A 82 -13.36 8.75 -15.66
CA GLU A 82 -12.10 9.37 -15.25
C GLU A 82 -11.71 9.00 -13.81
N ARG A 83 -12.67 9.02 -12.87
CA ARG A 83 -12.39 8.65 -11.48
C ARG A 83 -12.04 7.17 -11.36
N LYS A 84 -12.68 6.30 -12.12
CA LYS A 84 -12.36 4.86 -12.17
C LYS A 84 -10.92 4.64 -12.62
N GLU A 85 -10.48 5.33 -13.67
CA GLU A 85 -9.09 5.28 -14.13
C GLU A 85 -8.11 5.76 -13.05
N GLN A 86 -8.42 6.85 -12.35
CA GLN A 86 -7.62 7.32 -11.22
C GLN A 86 -7.56 6.28 -10.09
N LEU A 87 -8.68 5.64 -9.75
CA LEU A 87 -8.74 4.60 -8.72
C LEU A 87 -7.85 3.42 -9.07
N ILE A 88 -7.86 2.98 -10.34
CA ILE A 88 -6.99 1.92 -10.85
C ILE A 88 -5.52 2.37 -10.81
N ALA A 89 -5.20 3.50 -11.43
CA ALA A 89 -3.82 3.99 -11.54
C ALA A 89 -3.16 4.27 -10.18
N SER A 90 -3.95 4.75 -9.21
CA SER A 90 -3.48 4.99 -7.84
C SER A 90 -3.14 3.74 -7.05
N ARG A 91 -3.47 2.54 -7.55
CA ARG A 91 -3.16 1.24 -6.93
C ARG A 91 -2.16 0.44 -7.74
N ILE A 92 -2.28 0.43 -9.06
CA ILE A 92 -1.35 -0.30 -9.95
C ILE A 92 0.06 0.28 -9.87
N LYS A 93 0.22 1.59 -10.03
CA LYS A 93 1.57 2.22 -10.09
C LYS A 93 2.39 2.00 -8.81
N PRO A 94 1.83 2.17 -7.60
CA PRO A 94 2.56 1.86 -6.37
C PRO A 94 2.95 0.39 -6.27
N THR A 95 2.00 -0.50 -6.58
CA THR A 95 2.23 -1.95 -6.53
C THR A 95 3.36 -2.36 -7.47
N GLN A 96 3.31 -1.96 -8.73
CA GLN A 96 4.38 -2.23 -9.71
C GLN A 96 5.74 -1.69 -9.28
N SER A 97 5.79 -0.47 -8.72
CA SER A 97 7.03 0.13 -8.26
C SER A 97 7.66 -0.65 -7.09
N ILE A 98 6.82 -1.10 -6.15
CA ILE A 98 7.25 -1.93 -5.02
C ILE A 98 7.76 -3.28 -5.51
N LEU A 99 7.01 -3.96 -6.38
CA LEU A 99 7.39 -5.27 -6.91
C LEU A 99 8.69 -5.19 -7.70
N SER A 100 8.84 -4.20 -8.57
CA SER A 100 10.08 -3.97 -9.34
C SER A 100 11.28 -3.73 -8.42
N PHE A 101 11.07 -3.01 -7.32
CA PHE A 101 12.10 -2.80 -6.29
C PHE A 101 12.46 -4.11 -5.58
N ILE A 102 11.46 -4.89 -5.17
CA ILE A 102 11.66 -6.20 -4.52
C ILE A 102 12.41 -7.14 -5.46
N GLU A 103 12.06 -7.19 -6.74
CA GLU A 103 12.68 -8.05 -7.74
C GLU A 103 14.18 -7.75 -7.89
N ARG A 104 14.56 -6.47 -7.98
CA ARG A 104 15.96 -6.08 -8.19
C ARG A 104 16.82 -6.04 -6.93
N THR A 105 16.23 -5.83 -5.75
CA THR A 105 17.04 -5.63 -4.53
C THR A 105 17.75 -6.92 -4.12
N ALA A 106 19.00 -6.78 -3.69
CA ALA A 106 19.82 -7.90 -3.22
C ALA A 106 19.29 -8.47 -1.90
N THR A 107 18.75 -7.62 -1.02
CA THR A 107 18.17 -8.05 0.26
C THR A 107 16.65 -7.95 0.18
N LYS A 108 15.99 -9.09 0.04
CA LYS A 108 14.52 -9.17 -0.02
C LYS A 108 13.90 -8.77 1.33
N PRO A 109 12.75 -8.06 1.32
CA PRO A 109 12.00 -7.86 2.55
C PRO A 109 11.50 -9.21 3.07
N LYS A 110 11.37 -9.31 4.40
CA LYS A 110 10.84 -10.51 5.06
C LYS A 110 9.33 -10.59 4.97
N LEU A 111 8.67 -9.47 4.71
CA LEU A 111 7.22 -9.35 4.68
C LEU A 111 6.78 -8.22 3.75
N LEU A 112 5.83 -8.54 2.86
CA LEU A 112 5.05 -7.59 2.10
C LEU A 112 3.60 -7.68 2.57
N ILE A 113 3.02 -6.55 2.98
CA ILE A 113 1.60 -6.43 3.31
C ILE A 113 0.96 -5.53 2.26
N SER A 114 -0.06 -6.01 1.56
CA SER A 114 -0.81 -5.21 0.59
C SER A 114 -2.24 -4.99 1.07
N GLY A 115 -2.67 -3.73 1.10
CA GLY A 115 -4.05 -3.37 1.40
C GLY A 115 -4.98 -3.81 0.28
N SER A 116 -6.05 -4.51 0.64
CA SER A 116 -7.18 -4.85 -0.25
C SER A 116 -8.47 -4.25 0.32
N ALA A 117 -9.63 -4.65 -0.20
CA ALA A 117 -10.93 -4.25 0.30
C ALA A 117 -11.99 -5.35 0.10
N ILE A 118 -13.08 -5.27 0.88
CA ILE A 118 -14.25 -6.15 0.74
C ILE A 118 -14.90 -6.07 -0.65
N GLY A 119 -14.59 -5.02 -1.42
CA GLY A 119 -15.00 -4.89 -2.82
C GLY A 119 -14.58 -6.08 -3.68
N TRP A 120 -13.57 -6.87 -3.27
CA TRP A 120 -13.19 -8.12 -3.93
C TRP A 120 -14.36 -9.10 -4.06
N TYR A 121 -15.31 -9.14 -3.10
CA TYR A 121 -16.45 -10.06 -3.18
C TYR A 121 -17.58 -9.52 -4.07
N GLY A 122 -17.52 -8.26 -4.50
CA GLY A 122 -18.63 -7.58 -5.17
C GLY A 122 -19.86 -7.39 -4.28
N THR A 123 -20.88 -6.73 -4.82
CA THR A 123 -22.11 -6.43 -4.08
C THR A 123 -23.03 -7.66 -3.98
N GLN A 124 -23.08 -8.30 -2.80
CA GLN A 124 -23.89 -9.52 -2.54
C GLN A 124 -25.07 -9.30 -1.56
N GLY A 125 -25.52 -8.05 -1.38
CA GLY A 125 -26.60 -7.70 -0.46
C GLY A 125 -26.24 -8.00 1.01
N ASP A 126 -27.19 -8.52 1.77
CA ASP A 126 -27.03 -8.78 3.22
C ASP A 126 -26.39 -10.14 3.54
N LYS A 127 -25.88 -10.85 2.54
CA LYS A 127 -25.26 -12.16 2.72
C LYS A 127 -23.95 -12.01 3.51
N PRO A 128 -23.76 -12.75 4.62
CA PRO A 128 -22.47 -12.81 5.30
C PRO A 128 -21.39 -13.37 4.38
N LEU A 129 -20.24 -12.70 4.34
CA LEU A 129 -19.10 -13.07 3.51
C LEU A 129 -17.90 -13.46 4.37
N THR A 130 -17.14 -14.42 3.86
CA THR A 130 -15.88 -14.93 4.40
C THR A 130 -14.84 -15.01 3.29
N GLU A 131 -13.59 -15.28 3.62
CA GLU A 131 -12.48 -15.47 2.69
C GLU A 131 -12.69 -16.63 1.71
N HIS A 132 -13.66 -17.50 1.96
CA HIS A 132 -14.05 -18.61 1.08
C HIS A 132 -15.29 -18.31 0.24
N SER A 133 -15.84 -17.10 0.34
CA SER A 133 -17.02 -16.71 -0.42
C SER A 133 -16.69 -16.46 -1.89
N SER A 134 -17.64 -16.76 -2.77
CA SER A 134 -17.57 -16.38 -4.18
C SER A 134 -17.63 -14.86 -4.34
N PHE A 135 -17.35 -14.39 -5.56
CA PHE A 135 -17.45 -12.97 -5.91
C PHE A 135 -18.59 -12.73 -6.89
N GLU A 136 -19.09 -11.49 -6.91
CA GLU A 136 -19.92 -10.94 -7.97
C GLU A 136 -19.13 -9.90 -8.76
N THR A 137 -19.22 -9.95 -10.10
CA THR A 137 -18.43 -9.03 -10.93
C THR A 137 -19.05 -7.64 -10.94
N ASP A 138 -18.37 -6.69 -10.32
CA ASP A 138 -18.63 -5.26 -10.47
C ASP A 138 -17.32 -4.48 -10.65
N PHE A 139 -17.38 -3.16 -10.65
CA PHE A 139 -16.17 -2.35 -10.75
C PHE A 139 -15.26 -2.49 -9.52
N ALA A 140 -15.81 -2.63 -8.32
CA ALA A 140 -15.02 -2.78 -7.10
C ALA A 140 -14.28 -4.12 -7.06
N HIS A 141 -14.94 -5.19 -7.51
CA HIS A 141 -14.31 -6.51 -7.67
C HIS A 141 -13.12 -6.42 -8.62
N ARG A 142 -13.32 -5.93 -9.86
CA ARG A 142 -12.24 -5.81 -10.85
C ARG A 142 -11.08 -4.92 -10.35
N LEU A 143 -11.39 -3.88 -9.59
CA LEU A 143 -10.38 -3.02 -8.99
C LEU A 143 -9.53 -3.77 -7.96
N CYS A 144 -10.14 -4.63 -7.13
CA CYS A 144 -9.43 -5.41 -6.12
C CYS A 144 -8.69 -6.60 -6.73
N GLU A 145 -9.31 -7.30 -7.68
CA GLU A 145 -8.71 -8.42 -8.42
C GLU A 145 -7.44 -7.99 -9.14
N GLY A 146 -7.48 -6.91 -9.93
CA GLY A 146 -6.30 -6.44 -10.66
C GLY A 146 -5.12 -6.03 -9.77
N VAL A 147 -5.38 -5.60 -8.53
CA VAL A 147 -4.32 -5.32 -7.54
C VAL A 147 -3.79 -6.62 -6.93
N GLY A 148 -4.68 -7.58 -6.65
CA GLY A 148 -4.34 -8.90 -6.13
C GLY A 148 -3.49 -9.72 -7.10
N GLU A 149 -3.84 -9.74 -8.39
CA GLU A 149 -3.10 -10.47 -9.42
C GLU A 149 -1.66 -9.96 -9.57
N LEU A 150 -1.44 -8.64 -9.50
CA LEU A 150 -0.10 -8.07 -9.52
C LEU A 150 0.73 -8.53 -8.32
N GLY A 151 0.13 -8.59 -7.12
CA GLY A 151 0.80 -9.04 -5.90
C GLY A 151 1.08 -10.55 -5.85
N ALA A 152 0.24 -11.37 -6.48
CA ALA A 152 0.39 -12.83 -6.49
C ALA A 152 1.46 -13.32 -7.48
N GLN A 153 1.85 -12.51 -8.47
CA GLN A 153 2.90 -12.86 -9.44
C GLN A 153 4.33 -12.78 -8.87
N SER A 154 4.50 -12.35 -7.61
CA SER A 154 5.81 -12.19 -6.96
C SER A 154 6.18 -13.29 -5.96
N ASP A 155 5.34 -14.33 -5.81
CA ASP A 155 5.61 -15.54 -5.04
C ASP A 155 6.16 -16.67 -5.94
#